data_AF-A0A844EPD6-F1
#
_entry.id   AF-A0A844EPD6-F1
#
_cell.length_a   1.000
_cell.length_b   1.000
_cell.length_c   1.000
_cell.angle_alpha   90.00
_cell.angle_beta   90.00
_cell.angle_gamma   90.00
#
_symmetry.space_group_name_H-M   'P 1'
#
loop_
_entity.id
_entity.type
_entity.pdbx_description
1 polymer ?
#
loop_
_entity_poly.entity_id
_entity_poly.type
_entity_poly.pdbx_seq_one_letter_code
_entity_poly.pdbx_strand_id
1 'polypeptide(L)'
;VTAPPAASNPNAIIKAMPSVRQYARDKGVDITAVPATGNHGQITKADIDNFNPAAAPAAPAAAPAAAAAAPAGEAKAAGQAIKAWKSDQPDLETREPMSPMRKIIAKSMRTSKDIAPHVTSFDDVEVSALMANRKKYKQAAADQDIHLTFLPYIVKALVAVMKKYPEFNAS
;
A
#
# COMPACT_ATOMS: atom_id res chain seq x y z
N VAL A 1 -42.91 19.57 4.05
CA VAL A 1 -41.59 19.68 4.72
C VAL A 1 -41.46 18.49 5.65
N THR A 2 -40.73 17.47 5.26
CA THR A 2 -40.44 16.29 6.08
C THR A 2 -38.92 16.09 6.12
N ALA A 3 -38.36 16.15 7.32
CA ALA A 3 -36.92 16.12 7.57
C ALA A 3 -36.31 14.74 7.22
N PRO A 4 -35.03 14.68 6.76
CA PRO A 4 -34.37 13.40 6.52
C PRO A 4 -34.09 12.66 7.84
N PRO A 5 -34.31 11.32 7.91
CA PRO A 5 -34.02 10.53 9.10
C PRO A 5 -32.51 10.52 9.39
N ALA A 6 -32.16 10.66 10.67
CA ALA A 6 -30.78 10.76 11.14
C ALA A 6 -30.06 9.40 11.01
N ALA A 7 -28.96 9.39 10.23
CA ALA A 7 -28.14 8.20 10.01
C ALA A 7 -27.43 7.76 11.31
N SER A 8 -27.61 6.50 11.70
CA SER A 8 -26.99 5.97 12.93
C SER A 8 -25.50 5.61 12.78
N ASN A 9 -24.90 5.69 11.58
CA ASN A 9 -23.45 5.58 11.36
C ASN A 9 -23.02 6.17 9.99
N PRO A 10 -22.28 7.29 9.92
CA PRO A 10 -21.93 7.94 8.65
C PRO A 10 -20.87 7.21 7.81
N ASN A 11 -20.22 6.16 8.34
CA ASN A 11 -19.09 5.47 7.69
C ASN A 11 -19.35 3.98 7.36
N ALA A 12 -20.58 3.47 7.48
CA ALA A 12 -20.88 2.09 7.10
C ALA A 12 -20.99 1.96 5.57
N ILE A 13 -20.19 1.09 4.96
CA ILE A 13 -20.25 0.81 3.51
C ILE A 13 -21.50 -0.03 3.22
N ILE A 14 -22.61 0.66 2.93
CA ILE A 14 -23.88 0.01 2.61
C ILE A 14 -23.82 -0.55 1.19
N LYS A 15 -23.86 -1.87 1.05
CA LYS A 15 -23.94 -2.54 -0.25
C LYS A 15 -25.42 -2.64 -0.68
N ALA A 16 -25.87 -1.70 -1.50
CA ALA A 16 -27.21 -1.69 -2.07
C ALA A 16 -27.19 -1.14 -3.49
N MET A 17 -28.00 -1.73 -4.38
CA MET A 17 -28.17 -1.23 -5.76
C MET A 17 -28.82 0.16 -5.76
N PRO A 18 -28.51 1.06 -6.71
CA PRO A 18 -29.05 2.42 -6.73
C PRO A 18 -30.58 2.51 -6.68
N SER A 19 -31.27 1.56 -7.32
CA SER A 19 -32.74 1.47 -7.30
C SER A 19 -33.32 1.16 -5.91
N VAL A 20 -32.59 0.41 -5.09
CA VAL A 20 -32.98 0.05 -3.71
C VAL A 20 -32.78 1.25 -2.78
N ARG A 21 -31.73 2.05 -2.98
CA ARG A 21 -31.53 3.30 -2.21
C ARG A 21 -32.60 4.34 -2.49
N GLN A 22 -33.03 4.46 -3.74
CA GLN A 22 -34.12 5.37 -4.10
C GLN A 22 -35.43 4.90 -3.47
N TYR A 23 -35.72 3.60 -3.55
CA TYR A 23 -36.91 3.01 -2.95
C TYR A 23 -37.00 3.19 -1.42
N ALA A 24 -35.87 3.08 -0.71
CA ALA A 24 -35.82 3.35 0.74
C ALA A 24 -36.14 4.82 1.08
N ARG A 25 -35.67 5.78 0.26
CA ARG A 25 -35.98 7.21 0.45
C ARG A 25 -37.46 7.50 0.21
N ASP A 26 -38.05 6.89 -0.82
CA ASP A 26 -39.46 7.09 -1.16
C ASP A 26 -40.40 6.51 -0.10
N LYS A 27 -39.98 5.43 0.59
CA LYS A 27 -40.70 4.82 1.72
C LYS A 27 -40.32 5.39 3.09
N GLY A 28 -39.36 6.32 3.17
CA GLY A 28 -38.91 6.93 4.42
C GLY A 28 -38.17 5.97 5.38
N VAL A 29 -37.60 4.87 4.86
CA VAL A 29 -36.89 3.86 5.64
C VAL A 29 -35.39 4.18 5.69
N ASP A 30 -34.80 4.13 6.89
CA ASP A 30 -33.35 4.27 7.05
C ASP A 30 -32.64 2.98 6.65
N ILE A 31 -31.99 3.02 5.48
CA ILE A 31 -31.26 1.90 4.89
C ILE A 31 -30.05 1.45 5.73
N THR A 32 -29.64 2.24 6.74
CA THR A 32 -28.57 1.87 7.67
C THR A 32 -29.03 0.91 8.77
N ALA A 33 -30.35 0.86 9.04
CA ALA A 33 -30.95 -0.02 10.04
C ALA A 33 -31.52 -1.32 9.44
N VAL A 34 -31.59 -1.42 8.11
CA VAL A 34 -32.17 -2.58 7.41
C VAL A 34 -31.16 -3.74 7.37
N PRO A 35 -31.50 -4.92 7.90
CA PRO A 35 -30.65 -6.10 7.76
C PRO A 35 -30.59 -6.56 6.30
N ALA A 36 -29.38 -6.76 5.78
CA ALA A 36 -29.17 -7.20 4.40
C ALA A 36 -29.29 -8.72 4.28
N THR A 37 -30.28 -9.22 3.54
CA THR A 37 -30.45 -10.68 3.30
C THR A 37 -30.02 -11.13 1.90
N GLY A 38 -29.64 -10.19 1.02
CA GLY A 38 -29.24 -10.49 -0.35
C GLY A 38 -27.85 -11.09 -0.49
N ASN A 39 -27.59 -11.67 -1.67
CA ASN A 39 -26.33 -12.33 -2.00
C ASN A 39 -25.13 -11.37 -1.82
N HIS A 40 -24.10 -11.79 -1.08
CA HIS A 40 -22.93 -10.98 -0.68
C HIS A 40 -23.23 -9.80 0.29
N GLY A 41 -24.31 -9.89 1.08
CA GLY A 41 -24.69 -8.87 2.06
C GLY A 41 -25.26 -7.61 1.41
N GLN A 42 -25.96 -7.77 0.29
CA GLN A 42 -26.64 -6.68 -0.39
C GLN A 42 -28.06 -6.48 0.16
N ILE A 43 -28.48 -5.23 0.34
CA ILE A 43 -29.87 -4.92 0.70
C ILE A 43 -30.74 -5.01 -0.56
N THR A 44 -31.81 -5.79 -0.47
CA THR A 44 -32.78 -5.99 -1.56
C THR A 44 -34.06 -5.19 -1.34
N LYS A 45 -34.93 -5.11 -2.36
CA LYS A 45 -36.23 -4.43 -2.22
C LYS A 45 -37.13 -5.10 -1.18
N ALA A 46 -37.07 -6.44 -1.10
CA ALA A 46 -37.81 -7.22 -0.11
C ALA A 46 -37.38 -6.90 1.33
N ASP A 47 -36.11 -6.55 1.55
CA ASP A 47 -35.62 -6.18 2.89
C ASP A 47 -36.19 -4.83 3.37
N ILE A 48 -36.44 -3.91 2.44
CA ILE A 48 -37.08 -2.62 2.75
C ILE A 48 -38.57 -2.81 3.04
N ASP A 49 -39.22 -3.72 2.33
CA ASP A 49 -40.65 -4.02 2.52
C ASP A 49 -40.91 -4.77 3.83
N ASN A 50 -39.98 -5.63 4.24
CA ASN A 50 -40.05 -6.38 5.48
C ASN A 50 -39.52 -5.61 6.70
N PHE A 51 -38.99 -4.39 6.50
CA PHE A 51 -38.48 -3.56 7.58
C PHE A 51 -39.63 -2.87 8.34
N ASN A 52 -40.00 -3.43 9.49
CA ASN A 52 -40.97 -2.85 10.41
C ASN A 52 -40.25 -2.13 11.56
N PRO A 53 -40.44 -0.80 11.76
CA PRO A 53 -39.75 -0.04 12.80
C PRO A 53 -40.12 -0.45 14.24
N ALA A 54 -41.13 -1.32 14.43
CA ALA A 54 -41.55 -1.83 15.73
C ALA A 54 -40.95 -3.20 16.12
N ALA A 55 -40.13 -3.82 15.26
CA ALA A 55 -39.46 -5.08 15.55
C ALA A 55 -37.94 -4.87 15.56
N ALA A 56 -37.46 -4.16 16.57
CA ALA A 56 -36.07 -4.29 16.99
C ALA A 56 -35.86 -5.73 17.49
N PRO A 57 -34.99 -6.55 16.86
CA PRO A 57 -34.57 -7.78 17.49
C PRO A 57 -33.69 -7.38 18.67
N ALA A 58 -34.14 -7.73 19.88
CA ALA A 58 -33.31 -7.68 21.07
C ALA A 58 -31.99 -8.42 20.79
N ALA A 59 -30.88 -7.73 21.04
CA ALA A 59 -29.54 -8.28 20.93
C ALA A 59 -29.44 -9.58 21.76
N PRO A 60 -28.98 -10.70 21.19
CA PRO A 60 -28.60 -11.85 21.99
C PRO A 60 -27.39 -11.48 22.82
N ALA A 61 -27.46 -11.71 24.13
CA ALA A 61 -26.32 -11.59 25.03
C ALA A 61 -25.17 -12.48 24.54
N ALA A 62 -24.04 -11.86 24.22
CA ALA A 62 -22.84 -12.56 23.82
C ALA A 62 -22.19 -13.23 25.05
N ALA A 63 -22.06 -14.55 24.98
CA ALA A 63 -21.20 -15.33 25.86
C ALA A 63 -19.71 -14.93 25.66
N PRO A 64 -18.85 -15.05 26.70
CA PRO A 64 -17.46 -14.64 26.60
C PRO A 64 -16.68 -15.61 25.70
N ALA A 65 -16.40 -15.19 24.46
CA ALA A 65 -15.47 -15.87 23.58
C ALA A 65 -14.04 -15.44 23.92
N ALA A 66 -13.20 -16.43 24.19
CA ALA A 66 -11.78 -16.29 24.49
C ALA A 66 -11.06 -15.46 23.42
N ALA A 67 -10.26 -14.49 23.88
CA ALA A 67 -9.42 -13.65 23.05
C ALA A 67 -8.32 -14.50 22.38
N ALA A 68 -8.53 -14.83 21.11
CA ALA A 68 -7.42 -15.17 20.22
C ALA A 68 -6.69 -13.87 19.87
N ALA A 69 -5.47 -13.72 20.38
CA ALA A 69 -4.59 -12.61 20.06
C ALA A 69 -4.22 -12.67 18.57
N ALA A 70 -4.89 -11.85 17.76
CA ALA A 70 -4.36 -11.46 16.46
C ALA A 70 -3.09 -10.63 16.69
N PRO A 71 -2.01 -10.81 15.89
CA PRO A 71 -0.81 -10.01 16.04
C PRO A 71 -1.21 -8.54 15.90
N ALA A 72 -0.90 -7.75 16.93
CA ALA A 72 -1.07 -6.32 16.91
C ALA A 72 -0.24 -5.77 15.74
N GLY A 73 -0.91 -5.45 14.64
CA GLY A 73 -0.31 -4.62 13.61
C GLY A 73 0.09 -3.32 14.29
N GLU A 74 1.39 -3.07 14.36
CA GLU A 74 1.94 -1.84 14.91
C GLU A 74 1.19 -0.66 14.31
N ALA A 75 0.48 0.06 15.17
CA ALA A 75 -0.17 1.30 14.80
C ALA A 75 0.94 2.25 14.34
N LYS A 76 1.06 2.41 13.02
CA LYS A 76 1.99 3.36 12.42
C LYS A 76 1.67 4.73 13.03
N ALA A 77 2.56 5.22 13.90
CA ALA A 77 2.40 6.50 14.56
C ALA A 77 2.02 7.53 13.49
N ALA A 78 0.84 8.14 13.66
CA ALA A 78 0.37 9.21 12.79
C ALA A 78 1.35 10.37 12.98
N GLY A 79 2.37 10.42 12.12
CA GLY A 79 3.33 11.52 12.10
C GLY A 79 2.56 12.83 12.00
N GLN A 80 2.96 13.80 12.84
CA GLN A 80 2.37 15.14 12.88
C GLN A 80 2.16 15.65 11.45
N ALA A 81 0.95 16.16 11.18
CA ALA A 81 0.61 16.73 9.89
C ALA A 81 1.62 17.85 9.57
N ILE A 82 2.56 17.54 8.67
CA ILE A 82 3.61 18.47 8.27
C ILE A 82 2.91 19.63 7.57
N LYS A 83 2.88 20.79 8.23
CA LYS A 83 2.39 22.03 7.60
C LYS A 83 3.20 22.27 6.34
N ALA A 84 2.53 22.56 5.24
CA ALA A 84 3.21 22.91 4.00
C ALA A 84 4.12 24.12 4.28
N TRP A 85 5.43 23.92 4.10
CA TRP A 85 6.42 24.99 4.20
C TRP A 85 6.03 26.11 3.23
N LYS A 86 5.96 27.34 3.75
CA LYS A 86 5.77 28.54 2.95
C LYS A 86 7.12 29.24 2.90
N SER A 87 7.61 29.51 1.70
CA SER A 87 8.83 30.30 1.53
C SER A 87 8.58 31.75 1.91
N ASP A 88 9.58 32.37 2.51
CA ASP A 88 9.64 33.82 2.75
C ASP A 88 10.05 34.60 1.49
N GLN A 89 10.42 33.91 0.40
CA GLN A 89 10.86 34.48 -0.89
C GLN A 89 10.26 33.71 -2.08
N PRO A 90 8.97 33.93 -2.41
CA PRO A 90 8.27 33.15 -3.44
C PRO A 90 8.83 33.35 -4.85
N ASP A 91 9.50 34.46 -5.11
CA ASP A 91 10.06 34.78 -6.43
C ASP A 91 11.35 34.01 -6.77
N LEU A 92 11.96 33.37 -5.76
CA LEU A 92 13.20 32.59 -5.89
C LEU A 92 12.97 31.07 -5.79
N GLU A 93 11.73 30.63 -5.54
CA GLU A 93 11.39 29.22 -5.34
C GLU A 93 10.30 28.71 -6.29
N THR A 94 10.63 27.68 -7.06
CA THR A 94 9.66 26.96 -7.92
C THR A 94 9.28 25.63 -7.28
N ARG A 95 7.99 25.46 -7.00
CA ARG A 95 7.47 24.21 -6.42
C ARG A 95 6.88 23.30 -7.50
N GLU A 96 7.56 22.19 -7.75
CA GLU A 96 7.07 21.15 -8.66
C GLU A 96 6.35 20.03 -7.89
N PRO A 97 5.12 19.66 -8.26
CA PRO A 97 4.43 18.54 -7.62
C PRO A 97 5.12 17.21 -7.96
N MET A 98 5.36 16.38 -6.95
CA MET A 98 5.93 15.05 -7.19
C MET A 98 4.96 14.17 -7.99
N SER A 99 5.49 13.49 -9.01
CA SER A 99 4.75 12.45 -9.74
C SER A 99 4.37 11.28 -8.81
N PRO A 100 3.27 10.55 -9.08
CA PRO A 100 2.85 9.41 -8.28
C PRO A 100 3.96 8.34 -8.12
N MET A 101 4.70 8.06 -9.20
CA MET A 101 5.83 7.13 -9.18
C MET A 101 6.93 7.58 -8.21
N ARG A 102 7.28 8.87 -8.24
CA ARG A 102 8.28 9.45 -7.33
C ARG A 102 7.85 9.35 -5.86
N LYS A 103 6.55 9.55 -5.58
CA LYS A 103 6.00 9.38 -4.21
C LYS A 103 6.13 7.95 -3.72
N ILE A 104 5.85 6.96 -4.56
CA ILE A 104 5.96 5.53 -4.21
C ILE A 104 7.43 5.16 -3.94
N ILE A 105 8.34 5.55 -4.84
CA ILE A 105 9.78 5.32 -4.68
C ILE A 105 10.27 5.95 -3.36
N ALA A 106 9.91 7.21 -3.10
CA ALA A 106 10.31 7.91 -1.88
C ALA A 106 9.80 7.21 -0.61
N LYS A 107 8.55 6.73 -0.62
CA LYS A 107 7.99 5.97 0.51
C LYS A 107 8.76 4.67 0.76
N SER A 108 9.09 3.93 -0.30
CA SER A 108 9.86 2.68 -0.20
C SER A 108 11.28 2.94 0.32
N MET A 109 11.98 3.91 -0.27
CA MET A 109 13.34 4.29 0.14
C MET A 109 13.41 4.73 1.61
N ARG A 110 12.44 5.56 2.06
CA ARG A 110 12.38 6.01 3.45
C ARG A 110 12.11 4.84 4.40
N THR A 111 11.18 3.95 4.04
CA THR A 111 10.88 2.77 4.85
C THR A 111 12.12 1.88 5.00
N SER A 112 12.87 1.65 3.93
CA SER A 112 14.14 0.91 3.98
C SER A 112 15.17 1.58 4.89
N LYS A 113 15.33 2.91 4.79
CA LYS A 113 16.32 3.65 5.60
C LYS A 113 15.95 3.74 7.09
N ASP A 114 14.66 3.82 7.40
CA ASP A 114 14.17 3.94 8.78
C ASP A 114 14.18 2.58 9.50
N ILE A 115 13.94 1.47 8.79
CA ILE A 115 13.86 0.12 9.38
C ILE A 115 15.21 -0.59 9.42
N ALA A 116 16.00 -0.52 8.34
CA ALA A 116 17.23 -1.29 8.23
C ALA A 116 18.45 -0.51 8.76
N PRO A 117 19.26 -1.08 9.67
CA PRO A 117 20.49 -0.47 10.13
C PRO A 117 21.57 -0.56 9.05
N HIS A 118 21.62 0.43 8.16
CA HIS A 118 22.60 0.47 7.08
C HIS A 118 24.01 0.76 7.61
N VAL A 119 24.95 -0.14 7.32
CA VAL A 119 26.40 0.07 7.50
C VAL A 119 27.05 0.11 6.13
N THR A 120 27.90 1.11 5.90
CA THR A 120 28.66 1.27 4.65
C THR A 120 30.10 0.85 4.87
N SER A 121 30.58 -0.11 4.09
CA SER A 121 31.99 -0.49 4.02
C SER A 121 32.56 -0.06 2.67
N PHE A 122 33.78 0.47 2.69
CA PHE A 122 34.55 0.84 1.50
C PHE A 122 35.83 0.03 1.50
N ASP A 123 36.22 -0.49 0.33
CA ASP A 123 37.44 -1.26 0.15
C ASP A 123 37.97 -1.05 -1.28
N ASP A 124 39.28 -1.23 -1.46
CA ASP A 124 39.97 -1.05 -2.73
C ASP A 124 40.30 -2.41 -3.34
N VAL A 125 40.09 -2.54 -4.66
CA VAL A 125 40.33 -3.80 -5.38
C VAL A 125 41.23 -3.57 -6.58
N GLU A 126 42.26 -4.40 -6.69
CA GLU A 126 43.16 -4.46 -7.84
C GLU A 126 42.43 -5.08 -9.04
N VAL A 127 42.39 -4.37 -10.18
CA VAL A 127 41.58 -4.76 -11.36
C VAL A 127 42.39 -4.92 -12.66
N SER A 128 43.72 -4.96 -12.61
CA SER A 128 44.57 -5.03 -13.82
C SER A 128 44.29 -6.29 -14.63
N ALA A 129 44.12 -7.44 -13.97
CA ALA A 129 43.79 -8.70 -14.64
C ALA A 129 42.41 -8.65 -15.34
N LEU A 130 41.45 -7.95 -14.73
CA LEU A 130 40.12 -7.76 -15.31
C LEU A 130 40.19 -6.86 -16.55
N MET A 131 40.94 -5.75 -16.47
CA MET A 131 41.16 -4.85 -17.61
C MET A 131 41.85 -5.55 -18.78
N ALA A 132 42.87 -6.37 -18.50
CA ALA A 132 43.56 -7.16 -19.51
C ALA A 132 42.61 -8.15 -20.22
N ASN A 133 41.79 -8.89 -19.45
CA ASN A 133 40.78 -9.78 -19.98
C ASN A 133 39.76 -9.04 -20.85
N ARG A 134 39.25 -7.90 -20.38
CA ARG A 134 38.33 -7.09 -21.18
C ARG A 134 38.95 -6.65 -22.51
N LYS A 135 40.21 -6.20 -22.50
CA LYS A 135 40.91 -5.77 -23.72
C LYS A 135 41.01 -6.90 -24.75
N LYS A 136 41.30 -8.12 -24.28
CA LYS A 136 41.38 -9.32 -25.13
C LYS A 136 40.05 -9.66 -25.79
N TYR A 137 38.95 -9.62 -25.04
CA TYR A 137 37.63 -10.05 -25.53
C TYR A 137 36.79 -8.92 -26.13
N LYS A 138 37.26 -7.67 -26.07
CA LYS A 138 36.53 -6.51 -26.60
C LYS A 138 36.27 -6.61 -28.10
N GLN A 139 37.26 -7.07 -28.88
CA GLN A 139 37.11 -7.22 -30.33
C GLN A 139 36.12 -8.35 -30.66
N ALA A 140 36.31 -9.54 -30.08
CA ALA A 140 35.39 -10.65 -30.27
C ALA A 140 33.93 -10.35 -29.84
N ALA A 141 33.74 -9.50 -28.83
CA ALA A 141 32.41 -9.05 -28.42
C ALA A 141 31.85 -7.99 -29.38
N ALA A 142 32.69 -7.10 -29.92
CA ALA A 142 32.29 -6.13 -30.93
C ALA A 142 31.87 -6.81 -32.24
N ASP A 143 32.51 -7.92 -32.61
CA ASP A 143 32.12 -8.74 -33.77
C ASP A 143 30.73 -9.39 -33.59
N GLN A 144 30.21 -9.42 -32.36
CA GLN A 144 28.87 -9.90 -32.01
C GLN A 144 27.90 -8.75 -31.68
N ASP A 145 28.27 -7.49 -31.96
CA ASP A 145 27.52 -6.28 -31.61
C ASP A 145 27.27 -6.12 -30.08
N ILE A 146 28.11 -6.73 -29.24
CA ILE A 146 28.00 -6.67 -27.78
C ILE A 146 29.01 -5.69 -27.21
N HIS A 147 28.51 -4.66 -26.52
CA HIS A 147 29.36 -3.74 -25.75
C HIS A 147 29.80 -4.37 -24.42
N LEU A 148 31.01 -4.94 -24.42
CA LEU A 148 31.60 -5.48 -23.20
C LEU A 148 31.96 -4.36 -22.21
N THR A 149 31.14 -4.21 -21.16
CA THR A 149 31.35 -3.28 -20.03
C THR A 149 31.89 -4.02 -18.80
N PHE A 150 32.22 -3.30 -17.72
CA PHE A 150 32.69 -3.89 -16.47
C PHE A 150 31.57 -4.49 -15.61
N LEU A 151 30.34 -4.00 -15.78
CA LEU A 151 29.15 -4.46 -15.05
C LEU A 151 28.95 -5.99 -15.08
N PRO A 152 29.02 -6.70 -16.23
CA PRO A 152 28.83 -8.15 -16.25
C PRO A 152 29.89 -8.92 -15.46
N TYR A 153 31.12 -8.42 -15.35
CA TYR A 153 32.16 -9.05 -14.52
C TYR A 153 31.79 -8.95 -13.04
N ILE A 154 31.30 -7.79 -12.60
CA ILE A 154 30.89 -7.55 -11.21
C ILE A 154 29.66 -8.42 -10.87
N VAL A 155 28.67 -8.48 -11.76
CA VAL A 155 27.48 -9.34 -11.56
C VAL A 155 27.89 -10.80 -11.45
N LYS A 156 28.78 -11.30 -12.32
CA LYS A 156 29.28 -12.68 -12.24
C LYS A 156 30.00 -12.96 -10.94
N ALA A 157 30.81 -12.02 -10.44
CA ALA A 157 31.48 -12.15 -9.15
C ALA A 157 30.48 -12.19 -7.99
N LEU A 158 29.49 -11.28 -7.97
CA LEU A 158 28.43 -11.25 -6.96
C LEU A 158 27.64 -12.55 -6.90
N VAL A 159 27.24 -13.12 -8.05
CA VAL A 159 26.54 -14.41 -8.11
C VAL A 159 27.38 -15.54 -7.51
N ALA A 160 28.70 -15.56 -7.76
CA ALA A 160 29.58 -16.56 -7.16
C ALA A 160 29.71 -16.39 -5.64
N VAL A 161 29.79 -15.15 -5.16
CA VAL A 161 29.86 -14.82 -3.72
C VAL A 161 28.58 -15.20 -2.99
N MET A 162 27.41 -14.85 -3.55
CA MET A 162 26.10 -15.18 -2.95
C MET A 162 25.85 -16.69 -2.88
N LYS A 163 26.40 -17.48 -3.82
CA LYS A 163 26.34 -18.94 -3.75
C LYS A 163 27.22 -19.52 -2.64
N LYS A 164 28.39 -18.91 -2.39
CA LYS A 164 29.33 -19.34 -1.35
C LYS A 164 28.87 -18.92 0.04
N TYR A 165 28.23 -17.75 0.15
CA TYR A 165 27.74 -17.17 1.40
C TYR A 165 26.24 -16.84 1.29
N PRO A 166 25.36 -17.83 1.54
CA PRO A 166 23.92 -17.67 1.38
C PRO A 166 23.29 -16.62 2.31
N GLU A 167 23.95 -16.30 3.43
CA GLU A 167 23.50 -15.28 4.39
C GLU A 167 23.29 -13.91 3.75
N PHE A 168 24.10 -13.55 2.74
CA PHE A 168 23.93 -12.29 2.01
C PHE A 168 22.74 -12.29 1.05
N ASN A 169 22.14 -13.45 0.77
CA ASN A 169 20.97 -13.60 -0.09
C ASN A 169 19.70 -13.97 0.71
N ALA A 170 19.68 -13.67 2.01
CA ALA A 170 18.51 -13.81 2.87
C ALA A 170 17.67 -12.52 2.89
N SER A 171 16.38 -12.64 3.19
CA SER A 171 15.37 -11.56 3.23
C SER A 171 14.69 -11.50 4.59
#